data_AF-A0A0C7N428-F1
#
_entry.id   AF-A0A0C7N428-F1
#
_cell.length_a   1.000
_cell.length_b   1.000
_cell.length_c   1.000
_cell.angle_alpha   90.00
_cell.angle_beta   90.00
_cell.angle_gamma   90.00
#
_symmetry.space_group_name_H-M   'P 1'
#
loop_
_entity.id
_entity.type
_entity.pdbx_description
1 polymer ?
#
loop_
_entity_poly.entity_id
_entity_poly.type
_entity_poly.pdbx_seq_one_letter_code
_entity_poly.pdbx_strand_id
1 'polypeptide(L)'
;MTPQTLLFEELASRTLTSVLEELQDVFAGDRAYLRDRVAALLTYTIMGTFGKLRELRRSTFISYERLIRRSLKHNKETNVVSFSYHLKDPKQLTDALNEAFAPVVFEVASNKPPSVEAVSQQRDQEDDFSLNRTADGEIIKVVRADDIWDLLSDIKRTIEKKVMKRRLSAEMKYVLTVSFFNCALFNDLKNADPTKFELVENEYLGHILRVLVSETMTRIPRYLYFFPVNSPSDPLLALHGLFSQVKPTPKTRSSQQETEQRWQMLRESLLNAYDRFLRRHTQHAILAIKRGPKSQLGRRRWPRIYPIQTTANGLRVSAIGMIG
;
A
#
# COMPACT_ATOMS: atom_id res chain seq x y z
N MET A 1 0.25 4.30 -16.05
CA MET A 1 0.84 4.74 -14.75
C MET A 1 0.36 6.15 -14.46
N THR A 2 0.32 6.59 -13.20
CA THR A 2 -0.04 7.98 -12.88
C THR A 2 1.17 8.90 -13.12
N PRO A 3 0.98 10.19 -13.45
CA PRO A 3 2.09 11.14 -13.64
C PRO A 3 3.06 11.17 -12.45
N GLN A 4 2.53 11.12 -11.22
CA GLN A 4 3.31 11.08 -9.98
C GLN A 4 4.20 9.83 -9.84
N THR A 5 3.80 8.70 -10.46
CA THR A 5 4.60 7.47 -10.45
C THR A 5 5.82 7.60 -11.35
N LEU A 6 5.64 8.15 -12.55
CA LEU A 6 6.73 8.38 -13.50
C LEU A 6 7.74 9.37 -12.94
N LEU A 7 7.25 10.40 -12.25
CA LEU A 7 8.10 11.43 -11.66
C LEU A 7 8.93 10.88 -10.49
N PHE A 8 8.40 9.97 -9.67
CA PHE A 8 9.20 9.27 -8.67
C PHE A 8 10.30 8.41 -9.32
N GLU A 9 9.97 7.67 -10.39
CA GLU A 9 10.94 6.82 -11.09
C GLU A 9 12.08 7.64 -11.70
N GLU A 10 11.75 8.77 -12.32
CA GLU A 10 12.73 9.74 -12.85
C GLU A 10 13.65 10.27 -11.75
N LEU A 11 13.11 10.76 -10.63
CA LEU A 11 13.91 11.28 -9.53
C LEU A 11 14.75 10.18 -8.86
N ALA A 12 14.20 8.98 -8.73
CA ALA A 12 14.91 7.84 -8.16
C ALA A 12 16.06 7.32 -9.05
N SER A 13 16.05 7.64 -10.36
CA SER A 13 17.18 7.36 -11.27
C SER A 13 18.28 8.42 -11.24
N ARG A 14 18.10 9.52 -10.50
CA ARG A 14 19.08 10.61 -10.41
C ARG A 14 19.81 10.58 -9.08
N THR A 15 21.01 11.17 -9.07
CA THR A 15 21.73 11.45 -7.82
C THR A 15 21.01 12.56 -7.06
N LEU A 16 21.09 12.51 -5.73
CA LEU A 16 20.49 13.55 -4.87
C LEU A 16 21.08 14.93 -5.18
N THR A 17 22.38 15.00 -5.49
CA THR A 17 23.08 16.22 -5.92
C THR A 17 22.45 16.82 -7.18
N SER A 18 22.20 16.01 -8.21
CA SER A 18 21.55 16.48 -9.44
C SER A 18 20.13 17.00 -9.20
N VAL A 19 19.41 16.43 -8.23
CA VAL A 19 18.06 16.89 -7.85
C VAL A 19 18.13 18.22 -7.08
N LEU A 20 19.14 18.38 -6.21
CA LEU A 20 19.41 19.61 -5.48
C LEU A 20 19.80 20.76 -6.41
N GLU A 21 20.71 20.53 -7.35
CA GLU A 21 21.14 21.50 -8.36
C GLU A 21 19.94 22.01 -9.17
N GLU A 22 19.08 21.12 -9.67
CA GLU A 22 17.87 21.56 -10.39
C GLU A 22 16.93 22.41 -9.53
N LEU A 23 16.83 22.09 -8.23
CA LEU A 23 16.00 22.87 -7.32
C LEU A 23 16.63 24.26 -7.06
N GLN A 24 17.96 24.35 -6.97
CA GLN A 24 18.69 25.61 -6.88
C GLN A 24 18.50 26.46 -8.15
N ASP A 25 18.66 25.87 -9.34
CA ASP A 25 18.44 26.56 -10.62
C ASP A 25 17.03 27.18 -10.70
N VAL A 26 16.01 26.47 -10.21
CA VAL A 26 14.62 26.97 -10.23
C VAL A 26 14.43 28.17 -9.32
N PHE A 27 15.10 28.21 -8.17
CA PHE A 27 15.01 29.35 -7.26
C PHE A 27 15.95 30.51 -7.62
N ALA A 28 17.08 30.23 -8.28
CA ALA A 28 17.97 31.23 -8.85
C ALA A 28 17.33 31.97 -10.05
N GLY A 29 16.31 31.36 -10.67
CA GLY A 29 15.62 31.90 -11.84
C GLY A 29 16.17 31.39 -13.17
N ASP A 30 17.17 30.52 -13.14
CA ASP A 30 17.78 29.88 -14.32
C ASP A 30 16.86 28.83 -14.97
N ARG A 31 15.84 28.37 -14.22
CA ARG A 31 14.77 27.49 -14.73
C ARG A 31 13.38 28.00 -14.40
N ALA A 32 12.43 27.64 -15.27
CA ALA A 32 11.02 27.99 -15.09
C ALA A 32 10.42 27.36 -13.82
N TYR A 33 9.77 28.18 -13.00
CA TYR A 33 9.05 27.73 -11.82
C TYR A 33 7.76 26.98 -12.21
N LEU A 34 7.76 25.67 -12.03
CA LEU A 34 6.59 24.81 -12.19
C LEU A 34 6.21 24.21 -10.84
N ARG A 35 5.09 24.65 -10.27
CA ARG A 35 4.64 24.27 -8.91
C ARG A 35 4.71 22.76 -8.65
N ASP A 36 4.21 21.96 -9.60
CA ASP A 36 4.16 20.50 -9.47
C ASP A 36 5.56 19.86 -9.48
N ARG A 37 6.48 20.42 -10.28
CA ARG A 37 7.87 19.98 -10.33
C ARG A 37 8.62 20.36 -9.05
N VAL A 38 8.47 21.61 -8.60
CA VAL A 38 9.10 22.10 -7.36
C VAL A 38 8.62 21.33 -6.15
N ALA A 39 7.30 21.06 -6.05
CA ALA A 39 6.76 20.25 -4.97
C ALA A 39 7.40 18.84 -4.94
N ALA A 40 7.62 18.24 -6.09
CA ALA A 40 8.25 16.94 -6.18
C ALA A 40 9.75 16.96 -5.86
N LEU A 41 10.51 17.93 -6.40
CA LEU A 41 11.92 18.12 -6.10
C LEU A 41 12.12 18.35 -4.59
N LEU A 42 11.37 19.29 -3.99
CA LEU A 42 11.37 19.53 -2.55
C LEU A 42 11.06 18.26 -1.77
N THR A 43 10.02 17.52 -2.16
CA THR A 43 9.66 16.28 -1.46
C THR A 43 10.80 15.27 -1.49
N TYR A 44 11.41 15.05 -2.65
CA TYR A 44 12.48 14.08 -2.82
C TYR A 44 13.72 14.49 -2.03
N THR A 45 14.12 15.76 -2.13
CA THR A 45 15.23 16.36 -1.38
C THR A 45 15.01 16.19 0.12
N ILE A 46 13.88 16.67 0.66
CA ILE A 46 13.61 16.63 2.10
C ILE A 46 13.59 15.18 2.61
N MET A 47 13.00 14.26 1.86
CA MET A 47 12.99 12.85 2.27
C MET A 47 14.40 12.23 2.22
N GLY A 48 15.26 12.66 1.29
CA GLY A 48 16.61 12.16 1.10
C GLY A 48 17.64 12.73 2.06
N THR A 49 17.44 13.95 2.56
CA THR A 49 18.36 14.66 3.46
C THR A 49 17.88 14.71 4.91
N PHE A 50 16.59 14.96 5.16
CA PHE A 50 16.02 15.18 6.50
C PHE A 50 15.16 14.01 7.00
N GLY A 51 14.99 12.98 6.19
CA GLY A 51 14.32 11.78 6.63
C GLY A 51 15.16 11.02 7.66
N LYS A 52 14.57 10.65 8.81
CA LYS A 52 14.97 9.42 9.54
C LYS A 52 14.71 8.15 8.71
N LEU A 53 14.31 8.31 7.46
CA LEU A 53 13.96 7.26 6.53
C LEU A 53 15.25 6.65 6.04
N ARG A 54 15.55 5.42 6.50
CA ARG A 54 16.60 4.57 5.90
C ARG A 54 16.38 4.32 4.40
N GLU A 55 15.21 4.65 3.88
CA GLU A 55 14.79 4.36 2.51
C GLU A 55 13.67 5.30 2.01
N LEU A 56 13.84 5.81 0.79
CA LEU A 56 12.81 6.53 0.04
C LEU A 56 11.79 5.55 -0.60
N ARG A 57 10.60 5.46 -0.01
CA ARG A 57 9.49 4.68 -0.57
C ARG A 57 8.56 5.53 -1.42
N ARG A 58 8.13 5.00 -2.56
CA ARG A 58 7.23 5.69 -3.50
C ARG A 58 5.92 6.12 -2.86
N SER A 59 5.31 5.28 -2.02
CA SER A 59 4.06 5.61 -1.33
C SER A 59 4.20 6.81 -0.39
N THR A 60 5.35 6.91 0.29
CA THR A 60 5.66 8.01 1.20
C THR A 60 5.89 9.28 0.40
N PHE A 61 6.65 9.19 -0.70
CA PHE A 61 6.87 10.27 -1.65
C PHE A 61 5.54 10.82 -2.18
N ILE A 62 4.66 9.98 -2.75
CA ILE A 62 3.37 10.43 -3.29
C ILE A 62 2.51 11.10 -2.21
N SER A 63 2.56 10.61 -0.97
CA SER A 63 1.79 11.20 0.13
C SER A 63 2.33 12.58 0.52
N TYR A 64 3.65 12.73 0.61
CA TYR A 64 4.29 13.97 1.02
C TYR A 64 4.30 15.02 -0.10
N GLU A 65 4.51 14.59 -1.35
CA GLU A 65 4.41 15.45 -2.53
C GLU A 65 3.00 16.02 -2.65
N ARG A 66 1.96 15.20 -2.48
CA ARG A 66 0.59 15.68 -2.51
C ARG A 66 0.33 16.74 -1.43
N LEU A 67 0.92 16.58 -0.26
CA LEU A 67 0.79 17.54 0.84
C LEU A 67 1.49 18.85 0.47
N ILE A 68 2.79 18.79 0.15
CA ILE A 68 3.60 19.95 -0.23
C ILE A 68 2.92 20.68 -1.39
N ARG A 69 2.59 19.98 -2.47
CA ARG A 69 1.96 20.56 -3.66
C ARG A 69 0.72 21.36 -3.34
N ARG A 70 -0.16 20.88 -2.46
CA ARG A 70 -1.40 21.59 -2.07
C ARG A 70 -1.12 22.85 -1.27
N SER A 71 -0.13 22.83 -0.39
CA SER A 71 0.23 23.95 0.48
C SER A 71 1.26 24.92 -0.10
N LEU A 72 1.98 24.54 -1.17
CA LEU A 72 3.14 25.26 -1.68
C LEU A 72 2.73 26.63 -2.23
N LYS A 73 3.36 27.67 -1.69
CA LYS A 73 3.30 29.06 -2.15
C LYS A 73 4.71 29.59 -2.30
N HIS A 74 4.94 30.39 -3.33
CA HIS A 74 6.22 31.06 -3.56
C HIS A 74 5.92 32.53 -3.86
N ASN A 75 6.36 33.42 -2.98
CA ASN A 75 6.36 34.85 -3.19
C ASN A 75 7.72 35.27 -3.77
N LYS A 76 7.73 35.64 -5.05
CA LYS A 76 8.96 36.04 -5.76
C LYS A 76 9.52 37.38 -5.29
N GLU A 77 8.66 38.29 -4.81
CA GLU A 77 9.09 39.63 -4.39
C GLU A 77 9.90 39.57 -3.09
N THR A 78 9.45 38.74 -2.15
CA THR A 78 10.11 38.54 -0.86
C THR A 78 11.05 37.33 -0.86
N ASN A 79 11.12 36.58 -1.96
CA ASN A 79 11.82 35.29 -2.10
C ASN A 79 11.46 34.27 -0.99
N VAL A 80 10.18 34.24 -0.61
CA VAL A 80 9.67 33.36 0.47
C VAL A 80 8.92 32.17 -0.13
N VAL A 81 9.28 30.96 0.29
CA VAL A 81 8.65 29.70 -0.09
C VAL A 81 8.00 29.05 1.13
N SER A 82 6.68 28.95 1.15
CA SER A 82 5.93 28.35 2.26
C SER A 82 5.20 27.07 1.85
N PHE A 83 5.24 26.05 2.72
CA PHE A 83 4.53 24.78 2.52
C PHE A 83 4.33 24.02 3.83
N SER A 84 3.45 23.02 3.81
CA SER A 84 3.20 22.12 4.93
C SER A 84 3.93 20.79 4.76
N TYR A 85 4.47 20.24 5.86
CA TYR A 85 5.17 18.95 5.85
C TYR A 85 4.79 18.05 7.03
N HIS A 86 5.06 16.75 6.91
CA HIS A 86 4.63 15.73 7.87
C HIS A 86 5.58 15.59 9.09
N LEU A 87 5.90 16.71 9.74
CA LEU A 87 6.74 16.76 10.95
C LEU A 87 5.97 17.33 12.13
N LYS A 88 6.34 16.96 13.36
CA LYS A 88 5.77 17.56 14.58
C LYS A 88 6.36 18.96 14.81
N ASP A 89 7.67 19.05 14.74
CA ASP A 89 8.42 20.31 14.82
C ASP A 89 9.16 20.52 13.49
N PRO A 90 8.81 21.55 12.70
CA PRO A 90 9.45 21.84 11.43
C PRO A 90 10.73 22.68 11.55
N LYS A 91 11.09 23.21 12.73
CA LYS A 91 12.19 24.20 12.87
C LYS A 91 13.50 23.74 12.26
N GLN A 92 13.98 22.55 12.62
CA GLN A 92 15.23 22.00 12.09
C GLN A 92 15.23 21.87 10.56
N LEU A 93 14.07 21.52 9.97
CA LEU A 93 13.94 21.44 8.53
C LEU A 93 13.96 22.84 7.90
N THR A 94 13.26 23.80 8.51
CA THR A 94 13.24 25.19 8.06
C THR A 94 14.64 25.79 8.07
N ASP A 95 15.36 25.68 9.18
CA ASP A 95 16.69 26.28 9.35
C ASP A 95 17.67 25.74 8.31
N ALA A 96 17.66 24.42 8.10
CA ALA A 96 18.59 23.79 7.18
C ALA A 96 18.22 24.00 5.70
N LEU A 97 16.93 24.21 5.37
CA LEU A 97 16.54 24.67 4.04
C LEU A 97 16.97 26.12 3.79
N ASN A 98 16.83 27.00 4.79
CA ASN A 98 17.28 28.39 4.72
C ASN A 98 18.80 28.49 4.52
N GLU A 99 19.57 27.63 5.19
CA GLU A 99 21.01 27.57 5.01
C GLU A 99 21.39 27.04 3.61
N ALA A 100 20.75 25.96 3.16
CA ALA A 100 21.12 25.29 1.90
C ALA A 100 20.72 26.06 0.62
N PHE A 101 19.74 26.97 0.72
CA PHE A 101 19.14 27.65 -0.43
C PHE A 101 19.11 29.18 -0.28
N ALA A 102 19.98 29.76 0.56
CA ALA A 102 20.12 31.21 0.63
C ALA A 102 20.34 31.82 -0.77
N PRO A 103 19.64 32.90 -1.14
CA PRO A 103 18.85 33.82 -0.31
C PRO A 103 17.35 33.50 -0.19
N VAL A 104 16.89 32.30 -0.57
CA VAL A 104 15.48 31.90 -0.45
C VAL A 104 15.14 31.63 1.00
N VAL A 105 14.01 32.19 1.46
CA VAL A 105 13.51 31.98 2.82
C VAL A 105 12.38 30.95 2.80
N PHE A 106 12.53 29.89 3.56
CA PHE A 106 11.56 28.82 3.71
C PHE A 106 10.72 28.99 4.98
N GLU A 107 9.42 28.77 4.84
CA GLU A 107 8.47 28.72 5.96
C GLU A 107 7.72 27.39 5.94
N VAL A 108 8.14 26.45 6.80
CA VAL A 108 7.54 25.12 6.85
C VAL A 108 6.53 25.00 8.00
N ALA A 109 5.28 24.72 7.64
CA ALA A 109 4.21 24.46 8.60
C ALA A 109 4.07 22.96 8.94
N SER A 110 3.72 22.65 10.18
CA SER A 110 3.38 21.28 10.57
C SER A 110 1.97 20.91 10.08
N ASN A 111 1.84 19.71 9.49
CA ASN A 111 0.54 19.10 9.18
C ASN A 111 0.15 18.01 10.22
N LYS A 112 0.82 17.93 11.37
CA LYS A 112 0.39 17.07 12.46
C LYS A 112 -0.43 17.92 13.43
N PRO A 113 -1.61 17.46 13.88
CA PRO A 113 -2.31 18.15 14.95
C PRO A 113 -1.36 18.23 16.16
N PRO A 114 -1.39 19.34 16.92
CA PRO A 114 -0.69 19.43 18.20
C PRO A 114 -1.12 18.26 19.10
N SER A 115 -0.28 17.90 20.08
CA SER A 115 -0.58 16.80 21.01
C SER A 115 -1.99 16.93 21.61
N VAL A 116 -2.57 15.79 22.01
CA VAL A 116 -3.97 15.64 22.48
C VAL A 116 -4.35 16.64 23.59
N GLU A 117 -3.37 17.23 24.27
CA GLU A 117 -3.53 18.28 25.28
C GLU A 117 -4.00 19.65 24.72
N ALA A 118 -3.82 19.92 23.43
CA ALA A 118 -4.29 21.16 22.78
C ALA A 118 -5.68 21.03 22.13
N VAL A 119 -6.24 19.82 22.06
CA VAL A 119 -7.51 19.54 21.36
C VAL A 119 -8.73 19.71 22.27
N SER A 120 -8.53 19.90 23.58
CA SER A 120 -9.59 20.13 24.57
C SER A 120 -10.26 21.51 24.46
N GLN A 121 -9.79 22.42 23.59
CA GLN A 121 -10.36 23.76 23.42
C GLN A 121 -11.03 24.01 22.07
N GLN A 122 -11.17 23.00 21.20
CA GLN A 122 -11.87 23.11 19.91
C GLN A 122 -12.92 22.00 19.73
N ARG A 123 -13.68 21.71 20.78
CA ARG A 123 -14.94 20.96 20.65
C ARG A 123 -16.04 21.96 20.33
N ASP A 124 -16.37 22.07 19.06
CA ASP A 124 -17.76 22.30 18.61
C ASP A 124 -18.00 22.11 17.11
N GLN A 125 -17.01 21.72 16.29
CA GLN A 125 -17.26 21.36 14.89
C GLN A 125 -16.44 20.15 14.44
N GLU A 126 -17.11 19.20 13.78
CA GLU A 126 -16.59 18.00 13.08
C GLU A 126 -16.49 16.66 13.85
N ASP A 127 -17.65 16.11 14.19
CA ASP A 127 -17.83 14.73 14.69
C ASP A 127 -17.94 13.67 13.55
N ASP A 128 -17.22 13.82 12.43
CA ASP A 128 -17.32 12.86 11.29
C ASP A 128 -16.07 11.95 11.13
N PHE A 129 -14.94 12.31 11.76
CA PHE A 129 -13.68 11.55 11.66
C PHE A 129 -13.49 10.49 12.75
N SER A 130 -14.09 10.67 13.94
CA SER A 130 -13.96 9.75 15.07
C SER A 130 -14.90 8.52 14.94
N LEU A 131 -16.13 8.73 14.48
CA LEU A 131 -17.18 7.72 14.31
C LEU A 131 -16.84 6.63 13.26
N ASN A 132 -16.10 6.98 12.22
CA ASN A 132 -15.77 6.03 11.14
C ASN A 132 -14.82 4.90 11.57
N ARG A 133 -13.93 5.13 12.55
CA ARG A 133 -13.01 4.08 13.05
C ARG A 133 -13.68 3.12 14.04
N THR A 134 -14.61 3.62 14.85
CA THR A 134 -15.40 2.81 15.79
C THR A 134 -16.44 1.96 15.05
N ALA A 135 -17.14 2.51 14.06
CA ALA A 135 -18.09 1.76 13.24
C ALA A 135 -17.43 0.63 12.42
N ASP A 136 -16.25 0.88 11.83
CA ASP A 136 -15.45 -0.15 11.15
C ASP A 136 -15.07 -1.31 12.09
N GLY A 137 -14.73 -0.98 13.34
CA GLY A 137 -14.37 -1.96 14.36
C GLY A 137 -15.56 -2.82 14.82
N GLU A 138 -16.76 -2.25 14.82
CA GLU A 138 -18.01 -2.89 15.24
C GLU A 138 -18.61 -3.76 14.13
N ILE A 139 -18.66 -3.29 12.88
CA ILE A 139 -19.22 -4.05 11.75
C ILE A 139 -18.36 -5.29 11.40
N ILE A 140 -17.05 -5.24 11.67
CA ILE A 140 -16.18 -6.43 11.56
C ILE A 140 -16.55 -7.50 12.60
N LYS A 141 -17.14 -7.15 13.75
CA LYS A 141 -17.60 -8.11 14.78
C LYS A 141 -18.92 -8.81 14.41
N VAL A 142 -19.68 -8.27 13.45
CA VAL A 142 -21.04 -8.74 13.13
C VAL A 142 -21.07 -10.06 12.35
N VAL A 143 -19.99 -10.41 11.65
CA VAL A 143 -20.01 -11.60 10.79
C VAL A 143 -19.32 -12.76 11.48
N ARG A 144 -20.06 -13.86 11.63
CA ARG A 144 -19.62 -15.05 12.36
C ARG A 144 -18.57 -15.82 11.55
N ALA A 145 -17.85 -16.73 12.21
CA ALA A 145 -16.84 -17.56 11.56
C ALA A 145 -17.43 -18.45 10.46
N ASP A 146 -18.63 -18.97 10.70
CA ASP A 146 -19.35 -19.85 9.78
C ASP A 146 -19.76 -19.14 8.48
N ASP A 147 -20.06 -17.83 8.56
CA ASP A 147 -20.48 -17.01 7.41
C ASP A 147 -19.33 -16.69 6.43
N ILE A 148 -18.09 -17.04 6.74
CA ILE A 148 -16.93 -16.60 5.95
C ILE A 148 -16.76 -17.42 4.68
N TRP A 149 -17.00 -18.72 4.74
CA TRP A 149 -16.96 -19.57 3.56
C TRP A 149 -18.07 -19.18 2.58
N ASP A 150 -19.24 -18.83 3.10
CA ASP A 150 -20.35 -18.29 2.32
C ASP A 150 -20.00 -16.93 1.73
N LEU A 151 -19.41 -16.03 2.52
CA LEU A 151 -18.92 -14.73 2.04
C LEU A 151 -17.91 -14.88 0.89
N LEU A 152 -16.92 -15.77 1.03
CA LEU A 152 -15.93 -16.02 -0.03
C LEU A 152 -16.60 -16.58 -1.29
N SER A 153 -17.50 -17.54 -1.11
CA SER A 153 -18.24 -18.18 -2.20
C SER A 153 -19.14 -17.19 -2.94
N ASP A 154 -19.82 -16.32 -2.20
CA ASP A 154 -20.70 -15.27 -2.74
C ASP A 154 -19.93 -14.22 -3.52
N ILE A 155 -18.82 -13.73 -2.98
CA ILE A 155 -17.96 -12.77 -3.68
C ILE A 155 -17.37 -13.43 -4.94
N LYS A 156 -16.88 -14.67 -4.84
CA LYS A 156 -16.33 -15.42 -5.98
C LYS A 156 -17.39 -15.59 -7.09
N ARG A 157 -18.60 -16.04 -6.72
CA ARG A 157 -19.73 -16.19 -7.66
C ARG A 157 -20.11 -14.85 -8.29
N THR A 158 -20.08 -13.77 -7.52
CA THR A 158 -20.34 -12.42 -8.04
C THR A 158 -19.28 -11.99 -9.06
N ILE A 159 -17.99 -12.27 -8.80
CA ILE A 159 -16.90 -12.05 -9.76
C ILE A 159 -17.17 -12.83 -11.05
N GLU A 160 -17.50 -14.11 -10.95
CA GLU A 160 -17.75 -14.97 -12.12
C GLU A 160 -18.95 -14.50 -12.94
N LYS A 161 -20.02 -14.04 -12.28
CA LYS A 161 -21.24 -13.55 -12.94
C LYS A 161 -21.09 -12.17 -13.58
N LYS A 162 -20.29 -11.27 -12.97
CA LYS A 162 -20.25 -9.85 -13.36
C LYS A 162 -18.99 -9.45 -14.12
N VAL A 163 -17.90 -10.20 -14.02
CA VAL A 163 -16.63 -9.87 -14.69
C VAL A 163 -16.51 -10.63 -16.00
N MET A 164 -16.87 -9.97 -17.10
CA MET A 164 -16.85 -10.57 -18.45
C MET A 164 -15.43 -10.92 -18.95
N LYS A 165 -14.42 -10.15 -18.53
CA LYS A 165 -13.03 -10.36 -18.99
C LYS A 165 -12.40 -11.50 -18.19
N ARG A 166 -12.13 -12.64 -18.84
CA ARG A 166 -11.51 -13.84 -18.24
C ARG A 166 -10.25 -13.52 -17.42
N ARG A 167 -9.34 -12.73 -18.00
CA ARG A 167 -8.13 -12.23 -17.32
C ARG A 167 -8.44 -11.51 -16.01
N LEU A 168 -9.37 -10.55 -16.03
CA LEU A 168 -9.70 -9.76 -14.83
C LEU A 168 -10.40 -10.63 -13.78
N SER A 169 -11.26 -11.55 -14.22
CA SER A 169 -11.93 -12.51 -13.33
C SER A 169 -10.91 -13.39 -12.60
N ALA A 170 -9.93 -13.95 -13.32
CA ALA A 170 -8.85 -14.73 -12.74
C ALA A 170 -8.01 -13.90 -11.73
N GLU A 171 -7.59 -12.69 -12.11
CA GLU A 171 -6.87 -11.76 -11.25
C GLU A 171 -7.66 -11.47 -9.94
N MET A 172 -8.95 -11.19 -10.02
CA MET A 172 -9.80 -10.89 -8.85
C MET A 172 -10.04 -12.12 -7.95
N LYS A 173 -10.26 -13.30 -8.55
CA LYS A 173 -10.42 -14.56 -7.80
C LYS A 173 -9.13 -14.94 -7.06
N TYR A 174 -7.98 -14.74 -7.70
CA TYR A 174 -6.68 -14.92 -7.07
C TYR A 174 -6.51 -13.98 -5.87
N VAL A 175 -6.78 -12.68 -6.04
CA VAL A 175 -6.68 -11.70 -4.95
C VAL A 175 -7.59 -12.07 -3.79
N LEU A 176 -8.86 -12.41 -4.04
CA LEU A 176 -9.81 -12.82 -3.01
C LEU A 176 -9.30 -14.03 -2.21
N THR A 177 -8.98 -15.11 -2.92
CA THR A 177 -8.66 -16.41 -2.33
C THR A 177 -7.33 -16.36 -1.59
N VAL A 178 -6.28 -15.90 -2.26
CA VAL A 178 -4.91 -15.98 -1.73
C VAL A 178 -4.70 -14.95 -0.63
N SER A 179 -5.35 -13.78 -0.68
CA SER A 179 -5.30 -12.80 0.43
C SER A 179 -5.93 -13.37 1.70
N PHE A 180 -6.97 -14.17 1.56
CA PHE A 180 -7.68 -14.81 2.66
C PHE A 180 -6.81 -15.88 3.34
N PHE A 181 -6.42 -16.92 2.61
CA PHE A 181 -5.66 -18.04 3.18
C PHE A 181 -4.28 -17.64 3.70
N ASN A 182 -3.65 -16.59 3.16
CA ASN A 182 -2.33 -16.14 3.59
C ASN A 182 -2.34 -14.95 4.56
N CYS A 183 -3.53 -14.46 4.98
CA CYS A 183 -3.63 -13.21 5.74
C CYS A 183 -2.83 -12.06 5.09
N ALA A 184 -2.82 -12.02 3.76
CA ALA A 184 -1.87 -11.24 2.99
C ALA A 184 -2.49 -9.90 2.57
N LEU A 185 -1.68 -8.85 2.57
CA LEU A 185 -2.06 -7.60 1.93
C LEU A 185 -1.92 -7.72 0.42
N PHE A 186 -2.66 -6.91 -0.35
CA PHE A 186 -2.49 -6.85 -1.81
C PHE A 186 -1.03 -6.65 -2.23
N ASN A 187 -0.24 -5.85 -1.49
CA ASN A 187 1.19 -5.69 -1.77
C ASN A 187 1.97 -6.99 -1.67
N ASP A 188 1.63 -7.86 -0.72
CA ASP A 188 2.29 -9.16 -0.58
C ASP A 188 1.99 -10.05 -1.80
N LEU A 189 0.71 -10.12 -2.21
CA LEU A 189 0.28 -10.86 -3.40
C LEU A 189 0.90 -10.34 -4.69
N LYS A 190 0.97 -9.01 -4.82
CA LYS A 190 1.52 -8.32 -5.98
C LYS A 190 3.02 -8.57 -6.09
N ASN A 191 3.74 -8.42 -4.99
CA ASN A 191 5.21 -8.47 -4.94
C ASN A 191 5.79 -9.88 -4.86
N ALA A 192 4.97 -10.93 -4.78
CA ALA A 192 5.45 -12.31 -4.88
C ALA A 192 6.30 -12.50 -6.15
N ASP A 193 7.44 -13.17 -5.98
CA ASP A 193 8.40 -13.41 -7.06
C ASP A 193 8.07 -14.71 -7.79
N PRO A 194 7.61 -14.66 -9.06
CA PRO A 194 7.23 -15.85 -9.80
C PRO A 194 8.40 -16.79 -10.11
N THR A 195 9.64 -16.38 -9.89
CA THR A 195 10.83 -17.24 -10.05
C THR A 195 11.20 -18.01 -8.79
N LYS A 196 10.55 -17.73 -7.66
CA LYS A 196 10.85 -18.30 -6.33
C LYS A 196 9.75 -19.23 -5.84
N PHE A 197 9.02 -19.85 -6.75
CA PHE A 197 8.09 -20.93 -6.41
C PHE A 197 8.87 -22.18 -6.05
N GLU A 198 8.51 -22.80 -4.94
CA GLU A 198 9.11 -24.05 -4.48
C GLU A 198 8.05 -24.95 -3.85
N LEU A 199 8.23 -26.25 -4.04
CA LEU A 199 7.43 -27.26 -3.37
C LEU A 199 8.12 -27.61 -2.05
N VAL A 200 7.37 -27.61 -0.95
CA VAL A 200 7.89 -27.95 0.38
C VAL A 200 7.05 -29.04 1.01
N GLU A 201 7.71 -29.91 1.77
CA GLU A 201 7.05 -30.95 2.54
C GLU A 201 6.16 -30.35 3.63
N ASN A 202 5.01 -30.99 3.84
CA ASN A 202 4.05 -30.66 4.87
C ASN A 202 3.52 -31.95 5.49
N GLU A 203 3.56 -32.04 6.81
CA GLU A 203 3.19 -33.24 7.57
C GLU A 203 1.75 -33.71 7.31
N TYR A 204 0.82 -32.79 7.01
CA TYR A 204 -0.60 -33.12 6.86
C TYR A 204 -1.04 -33.28 5.41
N LEU A 205 -0.43 -32.53 4.49
CA LEU A 205 -0.84 -32.46 3.08
C LEU A 205 0.17 -33.09 2.13
N GLY A 206 1.23 -33.71 2.66
CA GLY A 206 2.36 -34.24 1.90
C GLY A 206 3.25 -33.12 1.39
N HIS A 207 2.80 -32.40 0.36
CA HIS A 207 3.54 -31.28 -0.22
C HIS A 207 2.63 -30.07 -0.43
N ILE A 208 3.17 -28.88 -0.20
CA ILE A 208 2.50 -27.61 -0.47
C ILE A 208 3.41 -26.72 -1.32
N LEU A 209 2.80 -25.85 -2.12
CA LEU A 209 3.53 -24.89 -2.94
C LEU A 209 3.69 -23.59 -2.14
N ARG A 210 4.87 -22.98 -2.14
CA ARG A 210 5.07 -21.64 -1.59
C ARG A 210 5.83 -20.74 -2.54
N VAL A 211 5.71 -19.44 -2.33
CA VAL A 211 6.43 -18.39 -3.08
C VAL A 211 6.92 -17.30 -2.15
N LEU A 212 8.13 -16.82 -2.39
CA LEU A 212 8.75 -15.76 -1.59
C LEU A 212 8.22 -14.36 -1.97
N VAL A 213 8.01 -13.54 -0.94
CA VAL A 213 7.73 -12.11 -1.03
C VAL A 213 8.79 -11.36 -0.23
N SER A 214 9.74 -10.72 -0.91
CA SER A 214 10.80 -9.94 -0.26
C SER A 214 10.36 -8.52 0.09
N GLU A 215 9.62 -7.87 -0.82
CA GLU A 215 9.14 -6.50 -0.62
C GLU A 215 7.77 -6.47 0.09
N THR A 216 7.80 -6.53 1.42
CA THR A 216 6.62 -6.36 2.26
C THR A 216 6.56 -4.95 2.86
N MET A 217 5.40 -4.56 3.39
CA MET A 217 5.26 -3.25 4.07
C MET A 217 6.22 -3.07 5.25
N THR A 218 6.52 -4.16 5.96
CA THR A 218 7.39 -4.18 7.15
C THR A 218 8.85 -4.48 6.83
N ARG A 219 9.21 -4.73 5.56
CA ARG A 219 10.57 -5.17 5.12
C ARG A 219 11.03 -6.50 5.73
N ILE A 220 10.10 -7.28 6.26
CA ILE A 220 10.35 -8.66 6.69
C ILE A 220 9.86 -9.56 5.55
N PRO A 221 10.74 -10.33 4.89
CA PRO A 221 10.32 -11.28 3.87
C PRO A 221 9.34 -12.31 4.42
N ARG A 222 8.41 -12.77 3.58
CA ARG A 222 7.45 -13.80 3.97
C ARG A 222 7.12 -14.70 2.79
N TYR A 223 6.57 -15.87 3.09
CA TYR A 223 6.04 -16.78 2.08
C TYR A 223 4.53 -16.62 1.94
N LEU A 224 4.04 -16.78 0.71
CA LEU A 224 2.65 -17.13 0.44
C LEU A 224 2.59 -18.62 0.11
N TYR A 225 1.60 -19.29 0.68
CA TYR A 225 1.38 -20.73 0.57
C TYR A 225 0.13 -21.01 -0.26
N PHE A 226 0.19 -22.10 -1.02
CA PHE A 226 -0.88 -22.64 -1.83
C PHE A 226 -0.96 -24.13 -1.56
N PHE A 227 -2.13 -24.57 -1.14
CA PHE A 227 -2.40 -25.93 -0.71
C PHE A 227 -3.83 -26.30 -1.11
N PRO A 228 -4.12 -27.58 -1.33
CA PRO A 228 -5.45 -28.02 -1.72
C PRO A 228 -6.43 -27.80 -0.57
N VAL A 229 -7.64 -27.36 -0.90
CA VAL A 229 -8.73 -27.18 0.07
C VAL A 229 -10.01 -27.76 -0.51
N ASN A 230 -10.76 -28.51 0.29
CA ASN A 230 -12.08 -29.03 -0.11
C ASN A 230 -13.15 -27.92 -0.09
N SER A 231 -12.97 -26.90 -0.95
CA SER A 231 -13.85 -25.75 -1.07
C SER A 231 -13.80 -25.21 -2.50
N PRO A 232 -14.89 -24.61 -3.01
CA PRO A 232 -14.83 -23.88 -4.27
C PRO A 232 -13.75 -22.79 -4.28
N SER A 233 -13.34 -22.28 -3.11
CA SER A 233 -12.28 -21.27 -2.99
C SER A 233 -10.89 -21.87 -2.79
N ASP A 234 -10.55 -22.94 -3.52
CA ASP A 234 -9.23 -23.57 -3.45
C ASP A 234 -8.10 -22.62 -3.95
N PRO A 235 -7.04 -22.37 -3.14
CA PRO A 235 -5.89 -21.54 -3.52
C PRO A 235 -5.10 -22.03 -4.74
N LEU A 236 -4.93 -23.34 -4.92
CA LEU A 236 -4.25 -23.92 -6.08
C LEU A 236 -5.08 -23.75 -7.35
N LEU A 237 -6.40 -23.91 -7.29
CA LEU A 237 -7.27 -23.63 -8.43
C LEU A 237 -7.26 -22.13 -8.80
N ALA A 238 -7.22 -21.25 -7.79
CA ALA A 238 -7.08 -19.82 -8.02
C ALA A 238 -5.73 -19.46 -8.68
N LEU A 239 -4.65 -20.11 -8.25
CA LEU A 239 -3.31 -19.95 -8.84
C LEU A 239 -3.25 -20.48 -10.28
N HIS A 240 -3.79 -21.66 -10.53
CA HIS A 240 -3.90 -22.23 -11.88
C HIS A 240 -4.72 -21.33 -12.82
N GLY A 241 -5.85 -20.83 -12.33
CA GLY A 241 -6.68 -19.86 -13.04
C GLY A 241 -5.93 -18.56 -13.38
N LEU A 242 -5.05 -18.09 -12.49
CA LEU A 242 -4.20 -16.94 -12.75
C LEU A 242 -3.19 -17.25 -13.86
N PHE A 243 -2.41 -18.32 -13.73
CA PHE A 243 -1.34 -18.67 -14.68
C PHE A 243 -1.85 -19.00 -16.08
N SER A 244 -3.06 -19.57 -16.20
CA SER A 244 -3.67 -19.83 -17.50
C SER A 244 -4.12 -18.56 -18.24
N GLN A 245 -4.28 -17.43 -17.55
CA GLN A 245 -4.85 -16.20 -18.12
C GLN A 245 -3.90 -14.99 -18.08
N VAL A 246 -2.86 -15.03 -17.24
CA VAL A 246 -2.04 -13.88 -16.89
C VAL A 246 -0.57 -14.23 -16.98
N LYS A 247 0.20 -13.42 -17.70
CA LYS A 247 1.66 -13.48 -17.70
C LYS A 247 2.23 -12.62 -16.56
N PRO A 248 3.40 -12.99 -16.00
CA PRO A 248 4.12 -12.14 -15.05
C PRO A 248 4.25 -10.70 -15.53
N THR A 249 4.16 -9.76 -14.61
CA THR A 249 4.29 -8.33 -14.92
C THR A 249 5.67 -7.83 -14.52
N PRO A 250 6.29 -6.89 -15.28
CA PRO A 250 7.55 -6.29 -14.85
C PRO A 250 7.42 -5.70 -13.45
N LYS A 251 8.45 -5.89 -12.63
CA LYS A 251 8.51 -5.35 -11.28
C LYS A 251 8.45 -3.83 -11.34
N THR A 252 7.52 -3.23 -10.60
CA THR A 252 7.45 -1.77 -10.49
C THR A 252 8.38 -1.29 -9.38
N ARG A 253 9.07 -0.18 -9.63
CA ARG A 253 9.97 0.42 -8.64
C ARG A 253 9.15 0.99 -7.48
N SER A 254 9.22 0.32 -6.34
CA SER A 254 8.45 0.65 -5.14
C SER A 254 9.25 1.54 -4.16
N SER A 255 10.57 1.52 -4.29
CA SER A 255 11.54 2.23 -3.48
C SER A 255 12.78 2.63 -4.28
N GLN A 256 13.60 3.50 -3.71
CA GLN A 256 14.90 3.84 -4.28
C GLN A 256 15.86 2.65 -4.28
N GLN A 257 15.77 1.75 -3.28
CA GLN A 257 16.55 0.52 -3.23
C GLN A 257 16.32 -0.32 -4.48
N GLU A 258 17.41 -0.70 -5.13
CA GLU A 258 17.38 -1.63 -6.25
C GLU A 258 17.03 -3.03 -5.73
N THR A 259 16.24 -3.74 -6.53
CA THR A 259 15.81 -5.10 -6.27
C THR A 259 16.21 -5.95 -7.47
N GLU A 260 16.79 -7.12 -7.21
CA GLU A 260 17.13 -8.08 -8.26
C GLU A 260 15.87 -8.72 -8.89
N GLN A 261 14.71 -8.56 -8.23
CA GLN A 261 13.44 -9.09 -8.70
C GLN A 261 12.99 -8.35 -9.97
N ARG A 262 13.03 -9.06 -11.12
CA ARG A 262 12.61 -8.51 -12.43
C ARG A 262 11.10 -8.58 -12.65
N TRP A 263 10.42 -9.54 -12.04
CA TRP A 263 9.01 -9.85 -12.28
C TRP A 263 8.19 -9.88 -11.00
N GLN A 264 6.92 -9.51 -11.09
CA GLN A 264 5.96 -9.55 -10.00
C GLN A 264 4.64 -10.20 -10.48
N MET A 265 3.94 -10.87 -9.57
CA MET A 265 2.75 -11.68 -9.89
C MET A 265 1.57 -10.87 -10.44
N LEU A 266 1.34 -9.66 -9.93
CA LEU A 266 0.16 -8.84 -10.29
C LEU A 266 0.54 -7.40 -10.64
N ARG A 267 -0.29 -6.77 -11.48
CA ARG A 267 -0.21 -5.34 -11.78
C ARG A 267 -0.78 -4.48 -10.65
N GLU A 268 -0.17 -3.33 -10.41
CA GLU A 268 -0.59 -2.40 -9.34
C GLU A 268 -2.01 -1.83 -9.54
N SER A 269 -2.42 -1.59 -10.78
CA SER A 269 -3.75 -1.04 -11.09
C SER A 269 -4.90 -1.98 -10.71
N LEU A 270 -4.62 -3.27 -10.47
CA LEU A 270 -5.61 -4.26 -10.09
C LEU A 270 -6.28 -3.95 -8.76
N LEU A 271 -5.55 -3.42 -7.77
CA LEU A 271 -6.12 -3.07 -6.46
C LEU A 271 -7.30 -2.10 -6.60
N ASN A 272 -7.12 -1.04 -7.39
CA ASN A 272 -8.17 -0.05 -7.64
C ASN A 272 -9.35 -0.63 -8.42
N ALA A 273 -9.11 -1.61 -9.30
CA ALA A 273 -10.20 -2.30 -10.02
C ALA A 273 -10.98 -3.21 -9.07
N TYR A 274 -10.27 -3.97 -8.23
CA TYR A 274 -10.84 -4.87 -7.23
C TYR A 274 -11.68 -4.11 -6.19
N ASP A 275 -11.13 -3.05 -5.61
CA ASP A 275 -11.83 -2.25 -4.59
C ASP A 275 -13.06 -1.50 -5.13
N ARG A 276 -13.04 -1.13 -6.42
CA ARG A 276 -14.21 -0.55 -7.10
C ARG A 276 -15.26 -1.60 -7.41
N PHE A 277 -14.82 -2.79 -7.84
CA PHE A 277 -15.71 -3.91 -8.12
C PHE A 277 -16.49 -4.33 -6.87
N LEU A 278 -15.80 -4.59 -5.76
CA LEU A 278 -16.44 -4.99 -4.51
C LEU A 278 -17.46 -3.93 -4.07
N ARG A 279 -17.07 -2.66 -4.02
CA ARG A 279 -17.97 -1.57 -3.60
C ARG A 279 -19.26 -1.50 -4.44
N ARG A 280 -19.20 -1.81 -5.74
CA ARG A 280 -20.33 -1.64 -6.66
C ARG A 280 -21.24 -2.87 -6.72
N HIS A 281 -20.69 -4.07 -6.53
CA HIS A 281 -21.39 -5.30 -6.90
C HIS A 281 -21.65 -6.27 -5.75
N THR A 282 -21.01 -6.12 -4.60
CA THR A 282 -21.27 -7.01 -3.45
C THR A 282 -22.32 -6.42 -2.53
N GLN A 283 -23.28 -7.24 -2.11
CA GLN A 283 -24.41 -6.84 -1.26
C GLN A 283 -24.08 -6.89 0.25
N HIS A 284 -22.87 -7.33 0.62
CA HIS A 284 -22.48 -7.40 2.02
C HIS A 284 -22.21 -6.00 2.59
N ALA A 285 -22.91 -5.65 3.68
CA ALA A 285 -22.81 -4.35 4.34
C ALA A 285 -21.36 -3.95 4.70
N ILE A 286 -20.52 -4.91 5.07
CA ILE A 286 -19.09 -4.68 5.40
C ILE A 286 -18.29 -4.11 4.22
N LEU A 287 -18.67 -4.41 2.98
CA LEU A 287 -18.00 -3.94 1.76
C LEU A 287 -18.58 -2.62 1.24
N ALA A 288 -19.74 -2.21 1.74
CA ALA A 288 -20.38 -0.93 1.44
C ALA A 288 -19.77 0.24 2.23
N ILE A 289 -19.05 -0.04 3.33
CA ILE A 289 -18.44 0.99 4.19
C ILE A 289 -17.38 1.78 3.42
N LYS A 290 -17.49 3.12 3.48
CA LYS A 290 -16.53 4.04 2.87
C LYS A 290 -15.19 3.96 3.62
N ARG A 291 -14.13 3.50 2.94
CA ARG A 291 -12.78 3.23 3.48
C ARG A 291 -12.66 1.95 4.34
N GLY A 292 -13.69 1.10 4.37
CA GLY A 292 -13.66 -0.19 5.05
C GLY A 292 -12.70 -1.22 4.42
N PRO A 293 -12.43 -2.35 5.11
CA PRO A 293 -11.48 -3.35 4.66
C PRO A 293 -12.01 -4.15 3.46
N LYS A 294 -11.48 -3.87 2.27
CA LYS A 294 -11.80 -4.60 1.03
C LYS A 294 -10.78 -5.70 0.77
N SER A 295 -9.70 -5.39 0.04
CA SER A 295 -8.53 -6.28 -0.11
C SER A 295 -7.84 -6.68 1.22
N GLN A 296 -8.21 -6.06 2.34
CA GLN A 296 -7.74 -6.39 3.69
C GLN A 296 -8.65 -7.37 4.45
N LEU A 297 -9.78 -7.80 3.85
CA LEU A 297 -10.77 -8.62 4.53
C LEU A 297 -10.20 -9.96 5.00
N GLY A 298 -9.32 -10.58 4.21
CA GLY A 298 -8.58 -11.79 4.59
C GLY A 298 -7.71 -11.60 5.83
N ARG A 299 -6.86 -10.56 5.83
CA ARG A 299 -5.93 -10.28 6.94
C ARG A 299 -6.62 -9.87 8.24
N ARG A 300 -7.76 -9.17 8.19
CA ARG A 300 -8.43 -8.70 9.41
C ARG A 300 -9.24 -9.78 10.13
N ARG A 301 -9.64 -10.84 9.43
CA ARG A 301 -10.53 -11.87 9.98
C ARG A 301 -9.85 -13.16 10.40
N TRP A 302 -8.96 -13.67 9.55
CA TRP A 302 -8.36 -14.97 9.79
C TRP A 302 -7.60 -15.08 11.13
N PRO A 303 -6.78 -14.08 11.55
CA PRO A 303 -6.11 -14.13 12.86
C PRO A 303 -7.05 -14.10 14.07
N ARG A 304 -8.32 -13.69 13.90
CA ARG A 304 -9.32 -13.64 14.98
C ARG A 304 -10.08 -14.96 15.16
N ILE A 305 -10.11 -15.80 14.14
CA ILE A 305 -10.87 -17.06 14.14
C ILE A 305 -9.92 -18.24 14.36
N TYR A 306 -8.75 -18.17 13.72
CA TYR A 306 -7.66 -19.11 13.93
C TYR A 306 -6.39 -18.30 14.20
N PRO A 307 -5.99 -18.11 15.47
CA PRO A 307 -4.74 -17.42 15.78
C PRO A 307 -3.57 -18.22 15.22
N ILE A 308 -3.08 -17.83 14.03
CA ILE A 308 -1.86 -18.42 13.47
C ILE A 308 -0.67 -17.89 14.29
N GLN A 309 0.02 -18.79 15.00
CA GLN A 309 1.39 -18.54 15.44
C GLN A 309 2.34 -18.83 14.27
N THR A 310 2.66 -17.81 13.47
CA THR A 310 3.77 -17.91 12.52
C THR A 310 5.08 -17.82 13.30
N THR A 311 5.79 -18.93 13.46
CA THR A 311 7.21 -18.92 13.84
C THR A 311 8.07 -18.99 12.59
N ALA A 312 9.33 -18.57 12.70
CA ALA A 312 10.28 -18.46 11.59
C ALA A 312 10.51 -19.78 10.82
N ASN A 313 10.08 -20.93 11.35
CA ASN A 313 10.35 -22.26 10.82
C ASN A 313 9.10 -23.06 10.39
N GLY A 314 7.93 -22.44 10.23
CA GLY A 314 6.77 -23.12 9.65
C GLY A 314 5.41 -22.59 10.08
N LEU A 315 4.40 -22.88 9.27
CA LEU A 315 2.99 -22.72 9.58
C LEU A 315 2.56 -23.85 10.52
N ARG A 316 2.47 -23.59 11.84
CA ARG A 316 1.57 -24.37 12.70
C ARG A 316 0.16 -23.82 12.51
N VAL A 317 -0.55 -24.36 11.53
CA VAL A 317 -2.01 -24.28 11.53
C VAL A 317 -2.48 -25.32 12.53
N SER A 318 -3.01 -24.90 13.67
CA SER A 318 -3.82 -25.79 14.51
C SER A 318 -5.08 -26.13 13.71
N ALA A 319 -4.99 -27.15 12.86
CA ALA A 319 -6.11 -27.73 12.14
C ALA A 319 -6.98 -28.54 13.11
N ILE A 320 -7.48 -27.90 14.16
CA ILE A 320 -8.53 -28.47 15.00
C ILE A 320 -9.83 -27.94 14.40
N GLY A 321 -10.39 -28.71 13.46
CA GLY A 321 -11.69 -28.44 12.84
C GLY A 321 -11.81 -28.67 11.33
N MET A 322 -10.75 -29.05 10.62
CA MET A 322 -10.78 -29.23 9.15
C MET A 322 -10.95 -30.69 8.68
N ILE A 323 -11.34 -31.60 9.58
CA ILE A 323 -11.79 -32.96 9.21
C ILE A 323 -13.14 -33.18 9.90
N GLY A 324 -14.20 -32.97 9.13
CA GLY A 324 -15.59 -33.22 9.48
C GLY A 324 -16.38 -33.32 8.19
#